data_AF-A0A2H5QVA6-F1
#
_entry.id   AF-A0A2H5QVA6-F1
#
_cell.length_a   1.000
_cell.length_b   1.000
_cell.length_c   1.000
_cell.angle_alpha   90.00
_cell.angle_beta   90.00
_cell.angle_gamma   90.00
#
_symmetry.space_group_name_H-M   'P 1'
#
loop_
_entity.id
_entity.type
_entity.pdbx_description
1 polymer ?
#
loop_
_entity_poly.entity_id
_entity_poly.type
_entity_poly.pdbx_seq_one_letter_code
_entity_poly.pdbx_strand_id
1 'polypeptide(L)'
;MSFIGEAILTASVDLLSHNELLQDICSLKTLTIDSCPKLQSLVAEEEKDQQQQLRELSCRLECLRLRECEGLVKLPQSSFSLSSLREIDIYKCSSLVSFPEVALPSKLKKILIGECDALKSLPEAWMCDTNSSLEILYIEYCHSLTYIAAVQLPSSLKKLMIWCCDNIRTLTVEEGIQSSRSSSNRRYTSSLLEKLEIRDCPSLTCIFSKNELPATLESLEVGNLPPSLKSLRVYGCSKLESIAERLDNNTSLETTSVDDCENLKNLPSGLHNLRQLRGITIRSCGNLVSFPEGGLPCAKLRRLTISDCERLEALPKGLHNLTSLQKLTIRRGGELPSLEEDGLPTNLQSLNIWGNMEIWKSMIERGWGFHRFSSLRELIIQGCDDDTVMVSFPLEDKRLGTALPLPASLTSLWIQDFPNLERLSSSIVDLQNLTHLYLYDCPKLKYFPEKGLPSSLLQLQIWSCPLIEEKCRKDGGQYWDLLTHIPSVAIDDKWIFDD
;
A
#
# COMPACT_ATOMS: atom_id res chain seq x y z
N MET A 1 10.92 -33.02 -32.13
CA MET A 1 10.74 -32.55 -30.73
C MET A 1 11.49 -31.23 -30.64
N SER A 2 10.80 -30.12 -30.96
CA SER A 2 10.27 -29.15 -29.98
C SER A 2 11.35 -28.28 -29.32
N PHE A 3 12.01 -27.42 -30.10
CA PHE A 3 12.62 -26.21 -29.55
C PHE A 3 11.58 -25.10 -29.63
N ILE A 4 10.89 -24.88 -28.53
CA ILE A 4 9.88 -23.84 -28.37
C ILE A 4 10.62 -22.54 -28.01
N GLY A 5 10.64 -21.59 -28.96
CA GLY A 5 10.21 -20.21 -28.72
C GLY A 5 11.04 -19.25 -27.86
N GLU A 6 12.16 -19.67 -27.26
CA GLU A 6 13.07 -18.76 -26.53
C GLU A 6 14.51 -18.95 -27.01
N ALA A 7 15.09 -17.90 -27.58
CA ALA A 7 16.54 -17.81 -27.77
C ALA A 7 17.08 -16.76 -26.79
N ILE A 8 18.01 -17.19 -25.93
CA ILE A 8 18.87 -16.28 -25.17
C ILE A 8 20.08 -16.03 -26.06
N LEU A 9 20.10 -14.87 -26.73
CA LEU A 9 21.25 -14.44 -27.52
C LEU A 9 22.18 -13.67 -26.58
N THR A 10 23.20 -14.34 -26.06
CA THR A 10 24.38 -13.69 -25.46
C THR A 10 25.23 -13.11 -26.60
N ALA A 11 24.78 -11.98 -27.15
CA ALA A 11 25.40 -11.39 -28.33
C ALA A 11 26.62 -10.53 -27.95
N SER A 12 27.82 -11.09 -28.13
CA SER A 12 28.94 -10.23 -28.54
C SER A 12 28.53 -9.57 -29.86
N VAL A 13 28.66 -8.24 -29.95
CA VAL A 13 28.17 -7.36 -31.05
C VAL A 13 28.56 -7.80 -32.47
N ASP A 14 29.46 -8.78 -32.62
CA ASP A 14 29.91 -9.31 -33.91
C ASP A 14 28.92 -10.27 -34.59
N LEU A 15 27.87 -10.78 -33.92
CA LEU A 15 26.98 -11.83 -34.48
C LEU A 15 25.85 -11.33 -35.41
N LEU A 16 25.50 -10.04 -35.38
CA LEU A 16 24.48 -9.48 -36.31
C LEU A 16 25.01 -9.25 -37.73
N SER A 17 26.29 -9.49 -37.98
CA SER A 17 26.94 -9.32 -39.28
C SER A 17 26.81 -10.54 -40.21
N HIS A 18 26.33 -11.69 -39.71
CA HIS A 18 26.30 -12.95 -40.46
C HIS A 18 24.87 -13.35 -40.85
N ASN A 19 24.59 -13.27 -42.16
CA ASN A 19 23.28 -13.52 -42.80
C ASN A 19 22.61 -14.87 -42.47
N GLU A 20 23.34 -15.87 -41.97
CA GLU A 20 22.78 -17.20 -41.69
C GLU A 20 22.00 -17.28 -40.36
N LEU A 21 22.30 -16.43 -39.37
CA LEU A 21 21.56 -16.40 -38.09
C LEU A 21 20.20 -15.69 -38.20
N LEU A 22 20.03 -14.80 -39.19
CA LEU A 22 18.83 -13.97 -39.35
C LEU A 22 17.57 -14.78 -39.69
N GLN A 23 17.68 -15.90 -40.41
CA GLN A 23 16.52 -16.74 -40.74
C GLN A 23 15.91 -17.42 -39.51
N ASP A 24 16.73 -17.86 -38.55
CA ASP A 24 16.25 -18.47 -37.31
C ASP A 24 15.60 -17.42 -36.37
N ILE A 25 16.11 -16.19 -36.38
CA ILE A 25 15.62 -15.07 -35.55
C ILE A 25 14.24 -14.57 -36.04
N CYS A 26 13.92 -14.66 -37.34
CA CYS A 26 12.61 -14.29 -37.89
C CYS A 26 11.42 -15.12 -37.34
N SER A 27 11.68 -16.25 -36.66
CA SER A 27 10.67 -17.08 -36.01
C SER A 27 10.46 -16.77 -34.51
N LEU A 28 11.34 -15.95 -33.91
CA LEU A 28 11.37 -15.72 -32.48
C LEU A 28 10.18 -14.91 -31.98
N LYS A 29 9.58 -15.40 -30.88
CA LYS A 29 8.56 -14.66 -30.12
C LYS A 29 9.16 -13.83 -29.00
N THR A 30 10.30 -14.25 -28.46
CA THR A 30 10.99 -13.55 -27.38
C THR A 30 12.46 -13.41 -27.76
N LEU A 31 12.96 -12.18 -27.66
CA LEU A 31 14.36 -11.84 -27.84
C LEU A 31 14.87 -11.33 -26.51
N THR A 32 15.83 -12.04 -25.92
CA THR A 32 16.55 -11.58 -24.73
C THR A 32 17.99 -11.31 -25.11
N ILE A 33 18.43 -10.07 -24.90
CA ILE A 33 19.82 -9.65 -25.00
C ILE A 33 20.28 -9.35 -23.58
N ASP A 34 21.30 -10.06 -23.13
CA ASP A 34 21.79 -10.02 -21.76
C ASP A 34 23.30 -9.78 -21.74
N SER A 35 23.76 -8.93 -20.84
CA SER A 35 25.19 -8.71 -20.55
C SER A 35 26.00 -8.30 -21.79
N CYS A 36 25.48 -7.33 -22.55
CA CYS A 36 26.04 -6.88 -23.83
C CYS A 36 26.58 -5.43 -23.73
N PRO A 37 27.77 -5.20 -23.13
CA PRO A 37 28.27 -3.85 -22.82
C PRO A 37 28.69 -3.05 -24.05
N LYS A 38 28.96 -3.70 -25.19
CA LYS A 38 29.29 -3.02 -26.45
C LYS A 38 28.05 -2.62 -27.26
N LEU A 39 26.86 -3.04 -26.85
CA LEU A 39 25.63 -2.77 -27.60
C LEU A 39 25.25 -1.30 -27.46
N GLN A 40 25.63 -0.48 -28.44
CA GLN A 40 25.31 0.95 -28.45
C GLN A 40 23.91 1.25 -28.98
N SER A 41 23.44 0.42 -29.92
CA SER A 41 22.12 0.47 -30.54
C SER A 41 21.73 -0.94 -31.00
N LEU A 42 20.43 -1.26 -31.03
CA LEU A 42 19.93 -2.52 -31.59
C LEU A 42 20.06 -2.58 -33.12
N VAL A 43 20.30 -1.45 -33.77
CA VAL A 43 20.42 -1.32 -35.24
C VAL A 43 21.51 -0.29 -35.54
N ALA A 44 22.47 -0.64 -36.39
CA ALA A 44 23.42 0.35 -36.92
C ALA A 44 22.63 1.38 -37.75
N GLU A 45 22.81 2.68 -37.50
CA GLU A 45 22.12 3.73 -38.27
C GLU A 45 22.58 3.82 -39.74
N GLU A 46 23.45 2.90 -40.18
CA GLU A 46 24.13 2.93 -41.47
C GLU A 46 23.77 1.65 -42.27
N GLU A 47 22.69 1.72 -43.05
CA GLU A 47 22.52 1.12 -44.40
C GLU A 47 21.03 0.92 -44.75
N LYS A 48 20.63 1.36 -45.95
CA LYS A 48 19.26 1.21 -46.48
C LYS A 48 18.82 -0.26 -46.64
N ASP A 49 19.77 -1.19 -46.73
CA ASP A 49 19.49 -2.63 -46.95
C ASP A 49 19.12 -3.37 -45.65
N GLN A 50 19.62 -2.94 -44.49
CA GLN A 50 19.29 -3.55 -43.18
C GLN A 50 17.85 -3.20 -42.71
N GLN A 51 17.28 -2.09 -43.21
CA GLN A 51 15.88 -1.72 -42.94
C GLN A 51 14.86 -2.72 -43.52
N GLN A 52 15.24 -3.47 -44.56
CA GLN A 52 14.37 -4.48 -45.16
C GLN A 52 14.41 -5.79 -44.38
N GLN A 53 15.56 -6.13 -43.78
CA GLN A 53 15.74 -7.32 -42.94
C GLN A 53 15.07 -7.18 -41.55
N LEU A 54 15.09 -5.99 -40.95
CA LEU A 54 14.32 -5.70 -39.73
C LEU A 54 12.81 -5.76 -39.94
N ARG A 55 12.30 -5.47 -41.14
CA ARG A 55 10.86 -5.66 -41.45
C ARG A 55 10.47 -7.13 -41.34
N GLU A 56 11.35 -8.07 -41.66
CA GLU A 56 11.08 -9.51 -41.55
C GLU A 56 11.14 -9.99 -40.08
N LEU A 57 12.13 -9.53 -39.31
CA LEU A 57 12.19 -9.72 -37.85
C LEU A 57 10.96 -9.15 -37.12
N SER A 58 10.38 -8.07 -37.65
CA SER A 58 9.37 -7.25 -36.97
C SER A 58 7.97 -7.84 -36.82
N CYS A 59 7.66 -8.90 -37.57
CA CYS A 59 6.27 -9.35 -37.68
C CYS A 59 5.83 -10.35 -36.59
N ARG A 60 6.76 -11.00 -35.87
CA ARG A 60 6.44 -12.07 -34.90
C ARG A 60 6.93 -11.85 -33.47
N LEU A 61 7.88 -10.95 -33.25
CA LEU A 61 8.43 -10.70 -31.92
C LEU A 61 7.36 -10.13 -31.00
N GLU A 62 7.08 -10.84 -29.89
CA GLU A 62 6.07 -10.46 -28.89
C GLU A 62 6.72 -9.88 -27.62
N CYS A 63 7.95 -10.27 -27.28
CA CYS A 63 8.66 -9.78 -26.10
C CYS A 63 10.11 -9.42 -26.43
N LEU A 64 10.54 -8.23 -26.01
CA LEU A 64 11.91 -7.76 -26.08
C LEU A 64 12.45 -7.54 -24.67
N ARG A 65 13.53 -8.24 -24.31
CA ARG A 65 14.22 -8.07 -23.02
C ARG A 65 15.66 -7.60 -23.26
N LEU A 66 16.05 -6.51 -22.62
CA LEU A 66 17.39 -5.94 -22.64
C LEU A 66 17.89 -5.89 -21.20
N ARG A 67 18.93 -6.66 -20.89
CA ARG A 67 19.49 -6.77 -19.55
C ARG A 67 20.98 -6.48 -19.57
N GLU A 68 21.46 -5.70 -18.62
CA GLU A 68 22.90 -5.44 -18.41
C GLU A 68 23.61 -4.96 -19.70
N CYS A 69 22.91 -4.14 -20.50
CA CYS A 69 23.42 -3.56 -21.75
C CYS A 69 23.97 -2.15 -21.49
N GLU A 70 25.11 -2.06 -20.79
CA GLU A 70 25.67 -0.79 -20.32
C GLU A 70 26.06 0.18 -21.43
N GLY A 71 26.35 -0.30 -22.64
CA GLY A 71 26.66 0.56 -23.79
C GLY A 71 25.45 1.21 -24.44
N LEU A 72 24.23 0.79 -24.10
CA LEU A 72 23.01 1.17 -24.82
C LEU A 72 22.60 2.59 -24.45
N VAL A 73 22.86 3.53 -25.35
CA VAL A 73 22.54 4.95 -25.11
C VAL A 73 21.12 5.29 -25.56
N LYS A 74 20.65 4.69 -26.65
CA LYS A 74 19.33 4.93 -27.26
C LYS A 74 18.78 3.65 -27.88
N LEU A 75 17.46 3.53 -27.88
CA LEU A 75 16.77 2.53 -28.70
C LEU A 75 16.51 3.09 -30.11
N PRO A 76 16.73 2.31 -31.18
CA PRO A 76 16.49 2.77 -32.54
C PRO A 76 14.99 2.95 -32.81
N GLN A 77 14.64 3.91 -33.66
CA GLN A 77 13.24 4.14 -34.05
C GLN A 77 12.56 2.87 -34.62
N SER A 78 13.34 1.99 -35.26
CA SER A 78 12.89 0.72 -35.82
C SER A 78 12.41 -0.29 -34.77
N SER A 79 12.83 -0.21 -33.51
CA SER A 79 12.33 -1.10 -32.45
C SER A 79 10.85 -0.85 -32.12
N PHE A 80 10.31 0.32 -32.50
CA PHE A 80 8.90 0.66 -32.37
C PHE A 80 8.10 0.34 -33.64
N SER A 81 8.76 -0.19 -34.68
CA SER A 81 8.12 -0.77 -35.89
C SER A 81 7.62 -2.21 -35.68
N LEU A 82 7.91 -2.80 -34.53
CA LEU A 82 7.58 -4.18 -34.17
C LEU A 82 6.07 -4.34 -33.91
N SER A 83 5.29 -4.52 -34.98
CA SER A 83 3.82 -4.56 -34.94
C SER A 83 3.20 -5.68 -34.09
N SER A 84 3.98 -6.70 -33.72
CA SER A 84 3.54 -7.81 -32.87
C SER A 84 3.99 -7.70 -31.41
N LEU A 85 4.79 -6.68 -31.06
CA LEU A 85 5.38 -6.54 -29.74
C LEU A 85 4.29 -6.27 -28.68
N ARG A 86 4.36 -7.02 -27.58
CA ARG A 86 3.41 -6.98 -26.45
C ARG A 86 4.08 -6.52 -25.16
N GLU A 87 5.35 -6.84 -24.99
CA GLU A 87 6.12 -6.55 -23.79
C GLU A 87 7.53 -6.07 -24.11
N ILE A 88 7.96 -5.01 -23.42
CA ILE A 88 9.35 -4.54 -23.37
C ILE A 88 9.82 -4.62 -21.92
N ASP A 89 10.98 -5.21 -21.68
CA ASP A 89 11.65 -5.30 -20.39
C ASP A 89 13.08 -4.77 -20.55
N ILE A 90 13.42 -3.69 -19.85
CA ILE A 90 14.74 -3.07 -19.89
C ILE A 90 15.24 -2.99 -18.46
N TYR A 91 16.36 -3.64 -18.18
CA TYR A 91 16.89 -3.76 -16.84
C TYR A 91 18.40 -3.55 -16.82
N LYS A 92 18.94 -2.74 -15.91
CA LYS A 92 20.39 -2.45 -15.81
C LYS A 92 21.01 -1.94 -17.10
N CYS A 93 20.30 -1.09 -17.84
CA CYS A 93 20.82 -0.40 -19.02
C CYS A 93 21.21 1.03 -18.64
N SER A 94 22.26 1.16 -17.83
CA SER A 94 22.62 2.39 -17.11
C SER A 94 22.92 3.60 -17.99
N SER A 95 23.38 3.40 -19.23
CA SER A 95 23.64 4.50 -20.20
C SER A 95 22.41 4.94 -21.00
N LEU A 96 21.24 4.31 -20.84
CA LEU A 96 20.05 4.64 -21.62
C LEU A 96 19.50 6.00 -21.22
N VAL A 97 19.73 7.02 -22.05
CA VAL A 97 19.38 8.41 -21.73
C VAL A 97 17.91 8.71 -22.03
N SER A 98 17.38 8.14 -23.11
CA SER A 98 16.06 8.46 -23.64
C SER A 98 15.55 7.37 -24.57
N PHE A 99 14.23 7.19 -24.60
CA PHE A 99 13.55 6.45 -25.66
C PHE A 99 13.37 7.33 -26.91
N PRO A 100 13.22 6.74 -28.11
CA PRO A 100 12.94 7.50 -29.32
C PRO A 100 11.53 8.13 -29.25
N GLU A 101 11.40 9.32 -29.82
CA GLU A 101 10.15 10.10 -29.85
C GLU A 101 9.17 9.55 -30.90
N VAL A 102 8.71 8.31 -30.69
CA VAL A 102 7.87 7.55 -31.60
C VAL A 102 6.70 6.92 -30.83
N ALA A 103 5.55 6.82 -31.48
CA ALA A 103 4.38 6.14 -30.91
C ALA A 103 4.68 4.68 -30.59
N LEU A 104 4.07 4.17 -29.51
CA LEU A 104 4.19 2.76 -29.12
C LEU A 104 3.52 1.84 -30.16
N PRO A 105 4.02 0.60 -30.36
CA PRO A 105 3.35 -0.40 -31.18
C PRO A 105 1.91 -0.65 -30.70
N SER A 106 1.00 -0.89 -31.64
CA SER A 106 -0.45 -1.02 -31.37
C SER A 106 -0.86 -2.26 -30.56
N LYS A 107 0.05 -3.21 -30.35
CA LYS A 107 -0.17 -4.39 -29.50
C LYS A 107 0.62 -4.36 -28.19
N LEU A 108 1.46 -3.34 -27.96
CA LEU A 108 2.33 -3.23 -26.80
C LEU A 108 1.53 -2.90 -25.54
N LYS A 109 1.41 -3.89 -24.64
CA LYS A 109 0.60 -3.78 -23.42
C LYS A 109 1.43 -3.51 -22.17
N LYS A 110 2.71 -3.87 -22.14
CA LYS A 110 3.52 -3.85 -20.93
C LYS A 110 4.92 -3.32 -21.20
N ILE A 111 5.36 -2.39 -20.34
CA ILE A 111 6.73 -1.89 -20.31
C ILE A 111 7.25 -2.00 -18.87
N LEU A 112 8.40 -2.65 -18.71
CA LEU A 112 9.18 -2.70 -17.48
C LEU A 112 10.51 -1.97 -17.71
N ILE A 113 10.87 -1.06 -16.82
CA ILE A 113 12.14 -0.32 -16.84
C ILE A 113 12.74 -0.42 -15.43
N GLY A 114 13.95 -0.95 -15.31
CA GLY A 114 14.64 -1.11 -14.05
C GLY A 114 16.11 -0.70 -14.13
N GLU A 115 16.65 -0.07 -13.10
CA GLU A 115 18.08 0.27 -13.00
C GLU A 115 18.64 0.99 -14.26
N CYS A 116 17.88 1.97 -14.78
CA CYS A 116 18.23 2.77 -15.96
C CYS A 116 18.60 4.20 -15.55
N ASP A 117 19.77 4.37 -14.94
CA ASP A 117 20.13 5.60 -14.22
C ASP A 117 20.31 6.83 -15.09
N ALA A 118 20.62 6.71 -16.38
CA ALA A 118 20.72 7.86 -17.28
C ALA A 118 19.35 8.35 -17.79
N LEU A 119 18.26 7.60 -17.57
CA LEU A 119 16.94 7.90 -18.13
C LEU A 119 16.33 9.13 -17.44
N LYS A 120 16.16 10.22 -18.20
CA LYS A 120 15.69 11.50 -17.66
C LYS A 120 14.19 11.72 -17.77
N SER A 121 13.57 11.17 -18.81
CA SER A 121 12.15 11.34 -19.12
C SER A 121 11.65 10.22 -20.04
N LEU A 122 10.33 10.03 -20.09
CA LEU A 122 9.68 9.20 -21.10
C LEU A 122 9.21 10.07 -22.28
N PRO A 123 9.11 9.52 -23.51
CA PRO A 123 8.67 10.25 -24.70
C PRO A 123 7.25 10.80 -24.59
N GLU A 124 7.02 11.99 -25.13
CA GLU A 124 5.67 12.58 -25.24
C GLU A 124 4.79 11.80 -26.20
N ALA A 125 5.39 11.17 -27.21
CA ALA A 125 4.73 10.32 -28.19
C ALA A 125 4.01 9.12 -27.55
N TRP A 126 4.41 8.68 -26.36
CA TRP A 126 3.73 7.61 -25.61
C TRP A 126 2.41 8.09 -24.98
N MET A 127 2.27 9.40 -24.80
CA MET A 127 1.19 10.07 -24.09
C MET A 127 0.08 10.59 -25.02
N CYS A 128 0.33 10.55 -26.34
CA CYS A 128 -0.60 11.00 -27.38
C CYS A 128 -1.68 9.94 -27.68
N ASP A 129 -2.95 10.37 -27.73
CA ASP A 129 -4.15 9.51 -27.81
C ASP A 129 -4.28 8.63 -29.06
N THR A 130 -3.43 8.83 -30.06
CA THR A 130 -3.69 8.27 -31.38
C THR A 130 -3.33 6.80 -31.55
N ASN A 131 -2.59 6.13 -30.64
CA ASN A 131 -2.27 4.69 -30.78
C ASN A 131 -1.71 3.95 -29.54
N SER A 132 -1.76 4.51 -28.32
CA SER A 132 -1.17 3.83 -27.16
C SER A 132 -2.02 2.63 -26.73
N SER A 133 -1.46 1.41 -26.79
CA SER A 133 -2.07 0.17 -26.28
C SER A 133 -1.51 -0.25 -24.90
N LEU A 134 -0.71 0.61 -24.29
CA LEU A 134 0.02 0.35 -23.06
C LEU A 134 -0.94 0.25 -21.88
N GLU A 135 -1.02 -0.93 -21.27
CA GLU A 135 -1.88 -1.19 -20.12
C GLU A 135 -1.11 -1.16 -18.79
N ILE A 136 0.18 -1.51 -18.80
CA ILE A 136 1.03 -1.66 -17.61
C ILE A 136 2.37 -0.97 -17.83
N LEU A 137 2.72 -0.05 -16.94
CA LEU A 137 4.03 0.59 -16.86
C LEU A 137 4.60 0.38 -15.47
N TYR A 138 5.81 -0.18 -15.41
CA TYR A 138 6.54 -0.44 -14.18
C TYR A 138 7.94 0.16 -14.32
N ILE A 139 8.32 0.99 -13.35
CA ILE A 139 9.60 1.69 -13.33
C ILE A 139 10.23 1.46 -11.96
N GLU A 140 11.46 0.96 -11.91
CA GLU A 140 12.20 0.77 -10.66
C GLU A 140 13.64 1.28 -10.76
N TYR A 141 14.19 1.81 -9.67
CA TYR A 141 15.60 2.21 -9.58
C TYR A 141 16.07 3.10 -10.75
N CYS A 142 15.22 4.03 -11.22
CA CYS A 142 15.56 4.97 -12.29
C CYS A 142 15.89 6.33 -11.68
N HIS A 143 17.12 6.47 -11.18
CA HIS A 143 17.47 7.58 -10.29
C HIS A 143 17.52 8.95 -10.97
N SER A 144 17.74 9.07 -12.29
CA SER A 144 17.70 10.38 -12.99
C SER A 144 16.32 10.84 -13.44
N LEU A 145 15.30 9.98 -13.33
CA LEU A 145 13.95 10.31 -13.79
C LEU A 145 13.35 11.36 -12.86
N THR A 146 12.91 12.50 -13.40
CA THR A 146 12.34 13.59 -12.58
C THR A 146 10.82 13.68 -12.65
N TYR A 147 10.23 13.23 -13.76
CA TYR A 147 8.79 13.10 -13.99
C TYR A 147 8.51 11.98 -15.02
N ILE A 148 7.26 11.52 -15.10
CA ILE A 148 6.87 10.45 -16.04
C ILE A 148 6.37 11.00 -17.37
N ALA A 149 5.50 12.01 -17.34
CA ALA A 149 4.95 12.63 -18.53
C ALA A 149 4.98 14.15 -18.40
N ALA A 150 5.13 14.88 -19.50
CA ALA A 150 4.94 16.32 -19.46
C ALA A 150 3.45 16.62 -19.15
N VAL A 151 2.56 16.29 -20.08
CA VAL A 151 1.16 16.71 -19.98
C VAL A 151 0.27 15.70 -19.24
N GLN A 152 0.23 14.45 -19.72
CA GLN A 152 -0.69 13.43 -19.23
C GLN A 152 -0.07 12.04 -19.32
N LEU A 153 -0.52 11.12 -18.47
CA LEU A 153 -0.20 9.69 -18.61
C LEU A 153 -0.92 9.09 -19.84
N PRO A 154 -0.46 7.94 -20.38
CA PRO A 154 -1.11 7.30 -21.51
C PRO A 154 -2.56 6.93 -21.17
N SER A 155 -3.51 7.27 -22.05
CA SER A 155 -4.95 7.10 -21.78
C SER A 155 -5.39 5.63 -21.65
N SER A 156 -4.67 4.69 -22.27
CA SER A 156 -4.88 3.25 -22.15
C SER A 156 -4.28 2.61 -20.89
N LEU A 157 -3.47 3.35 -20.13
CA LEU A 157 -2.74 2.83 -18.99
C LEU A 157 -3.71 2.44 -17.87
N LYS A 158 -3.63 1.19 -17.43
CA LYS A 158 -4.45 0.63 -16.33
C LYS A 158 -3.67 0.50 -15.03
N LYS A 159 -2.36 0.26 -15.11
CA LYS A 159 -1.49 0.05 -13.94
C LYS A 159 -0.19 0.83 -14.10
N LEU A 160 0.13 1.63 -13.09
CA LEU A 160 1.41 2.35 -12.96
C LEU A 160 2.07 1.98 -11.63
N MET A 161 3.31 1.53 -11.69
CA MET A 161 4.13 1.19 -10.52
C MET A 161 5.49 1.89 -10.64
N ILE A 162 5.90 2.60 -9.60
CA ILE A 162 7.15 3.37 -9.58
C ILE A 162 7.86 3.14 -8.26
N TRP A 163 8.98 2.43 -8.25
CA TRP A 163 9.70 2.02 -7.03
C TRP A 163 11.13 2.58 -7.00
N CYS A 164 11.61 3.03 -5.85
CA CYS A 164 13.02 3.38 -5.62
C CYS A 164 13.58 4.41 -6.63
N CYS A 165 12.80 5.42 -7.01
CA CYS A 165 13.22 6.44 -7.98
C CYS A 165 13.49 7.78 -7.29
N ASP A 166 14.77 8.08 -7.01
CA ASP A 166 15.16 9.12 -6.06
C ASP A 166 14.85 10.55 -6.47
N ASN A 167 14.87 10.87 -7.77
CA ASN A 167 14.71 12.25 -8.25
C ASN A 167 13.30 12.56 -8.79
N ILE A 168 12.37 11.61 -8.78
CA ILE A 168 10.99 11.86 -9.23
C ILE A 168 10.34 12.84 -8.24
N ARG A 169 9.92 14.00 -8.74
CA ARG A 169 9.26 15.04 -7.93
C ARG A 169 7.74 15.00 -8.05
N THR A 170 7.25 14.62 -9.23
CA THR A 170 5.83 14.54 -9.60
C THR A 170 5.67 13.56 -10.76
N LEU A 171 4.47 13.02 -11.00
CA LEU A 171 4.23 12.20 -12.18
C LEU A 171 4.10 13.03 -13.45
N THR A 172 3.60 14.26 -13.34
CA THR A 172 3.36 15.14 -14.50
C THR A 172 3.85 16.58 -14.30
N VAL A 173 4.46 17.18 -15.32
CA VAL A 173 4.98 18.56 -15.32
C VAL A 173 4.40 19.40 -16.46
N GLU A 174 3.71 20.49 -16.13
CA GLU A 174 3.32 21.47 -17.16
C GLU A 174 4.52 22.34 -17.56
N GLU A 175 5.41 21.82 -18.40
CA GLU A 175 6.40 22.65 -19.09
C GLU A 175 5.83 23.17 -20.42
N GLY A 176 5.62 24.49 -20.49
CA GLY A 176 5.74 25.31 -21.70
C GLY A 176 4.86 24.98 -22.91
N ILE A 177 3.64 25.55 -22.97
CA ILE A 177 2.97 25.86 -24.24
C ILE A 177 2.77 27.37 -24.36
N GLN A 178 3.88 28.09 -24.54
CA GLN A 178 3.87 29.28 -25.37
C GLN A 178 4.50 28.90 -26.70
N SER A 179 3.72 28.97 -27.78
CA SER A 179 4.12 28.78 -29.19
C SER A 179 3.84 27.41 -29.80
N SER A 180 2.55 27.07 -29.95
CA SER A 180 2.02 26.84 -31.32
C SER A 180 0.50 26.93 -31.30
N ARG A 181 0.01 28.05 -31.84
CA ARG A 181 -1.40 28.27 -32.13
C ARG A 181 -1.85 27.26 -33.19
N SER A 182 -2.55 26.22 -32.76
CA SER A 182 -3.59 25.60 -33.58
C SER A 182 -4.66 25.07 -32.65
N SER A 183 -5.76 25.81 -32.66
CA SER A 183 -7.05 25.50 -32.07
C SER A 183 -7.49 24.08 -32.38
N SER A 184 -7.84 23.32 -31.35
CA SER A 184 -9.18 22.74 -31.12
C SER A 184 -9.08 21.52 -30.20
N ASN A 185 -9.83 21.53 -29.09
CA ASN A 185 -10.15 20.36 -28.27
C ASN A 185 -8.99 19.42 -27.90
N ARG A 186 -8.05 19.85 -27.03
CA ARG A 186 -7.39 18.86 -26.17
C ARG A 186 -8.38 18.46 -25.07
N ARG A 187 -9.29 17.55 -25.42
CA ARG A 187 -10.08 16.82 -24.41
C ARG A 187 -9.07 16.04 -23.59
N TYR A 188 -8.96 16.35 -22.31
CA TYR A 188 -8.28 15.46 -21.38
C TYR A 188 -8.98 14.12 -21.50
N THR A 189 -8.28 13.13 -22.04
CA THR A 189 -8.87 11.82 -22.26
C THR A 189 -9.00 11.14 -20.90
N SER A 190 -10.17 10.54 -20.66
CA SER A 190 -10.48 9.83 -19.43
C SER A 190 -9.44 8.73 -19.22
N SER A 191 -8.51 8.95 -18.30
CA SER A 191 -7.50 7.95 -17.93
C SER A 191 -8.19 6.65 -17.50
N LEU A 192 -7.70 5.50 -17.97
CA LEU A 192 -8.16 4.18 -17.55
C LEU A 192 -7.38 3.62 -16.35
N LEU A 193 -6.59 4.47 -15.67
CA LEU A 193 -5.70 4.03 -14.61
C LEU A 193 -6.48 3.50 -13.41
N GLU A 194 -6.45 2.18 -13.21
CA GLU A 194 -7.14 1.50 -12.13
C GLU A 194 -6.25 1.32 -10.89
N LYS A 195 -4.94 1.20 -11.07
CA LYS A 195 -3.97 0.98 -9.99
C LYS A 195 -2.76 1.90 -10.12
N LEU A 196 -2.47 2.65 -9.07
CA LEU A 196 -1.28 3.46 -8.93
C LEU A 196 -0.53 3.05 -7.65
N GLU A 197 0.76 2.75 -7.80
CA GLU A 197 1.62 2.35 -6.69
C GLU A 197 2.98 3.05 -6.79
N ILE A 198 3.30 3.87 -5.79
CA ILE A 198 4.59 4.57 -5.69
C ILE A 198 5.28 4.12 -4.39
N ARG A 199 6.53 3.70 -4.47
CA ARG A 199 7.29 3.20 -3.32
C ARG A 199 8.69 3.80 -3.29
N ASP A 200 9.14 4.25 -2.13
CA ASP A 200 10.52 4.65 -1.89
C ASP A 200 11.00 5.71 -2.90
N CYS A 201 10.18 6.73 -3.13
CA CYS A 201 10.50 7.87 -4.00
C CYS A 201 10.74 9.13 -3.15
N PRO A 202 11.95 9.30 -2.57
CA PRO A 202 12.21 10.31 -1.53
C PRO A 202 12.11 11.76 -2.00
N SER A 203 12.20 12.05 -3.31
CA SER A 203 12.02 13.42 -3.83
C SER A 203 10.59 13.77 -4.23
N LEU A 204 9.64 12.83 -4.14
CA LEU A 204 8.27 13.06 -4.55
C LEU A 204 7.61 14.07 -3.60
N THR A 205 7.23 15.25 -4.10
CA THR A 205 6.57 16.29 -3.31
C THR A 205 5.04 16.24 -3.43
N CYS A 206 4.55 15.78 -4.59
CA CYS A 206 3.14 15.57 -4.89
C CYS A 206 2.99 14.49 -5.97
N ILE A 207 1.85 13.79 -6.03
CA ILE A 207 1.60 12.80 -7.10
C ILE A 207 1.25 13.49 -8.42
N PHE A 208 0.33 14.47 -8.36
CA PHE A 208 -0.06 15.30 -9.50
C PHE A 208 0.15 16.77 -9.13
N SER A 209 0.83 17.49 -10.03
CA SER A 209 1.20 18.89 -9.80
C SER A 209 0.00 19.83 -9.75
N LYS A 210 0.14 20.86 -8.93
CA LYS A 210 -0.84 21.92 -8.67
C LYS A 210 -0.38 23.16 -9.44
N ASN A 211 -0.88 23.45 -10.64
CA ASN A 211 -0.61 24.75 -11.28
C ASN A 211 -1.83 25.29 -12.03
N GLU A 212 -1.96 26.61 -11.95
CA GLU A 212 -3.16 27.44 -12.07
C GLU A 212 -3.74 27.53 -13.50
N LEU A 213 -5.06 27.41 -13.62
CA LEU A 213 -5.79 27.76 -14.85
C LEU A 213 -6.57 29.08 -14.67
N PRO A 214 -6.74 29.87 -15.75
CA PRO A 214 -7.56 31.08 -15.72
C PRO A 214 -9.01 30.72 -15.37
N ALA A 215 -9.66 31.62 -14.62
CA ALA A 215 -10.97 31.47 -13.97
C ALA A 215 -12.19 31.24 -14.89
N THR A 216 -12.03 30.67 -16.09
CA THR A 216 -13.08 30.57 -17.13
C THR A 216 -13.42 29.15 -17.58
N LEU A 217 -12.84 28.10 -16.97
CA LEU A 217 -13.14 26.70 -17.31
C LEU A 217 -13.70 25.93 -16.10
N GLU A 218 -15.02 25.89 -15.97
CA GLU A 218 -15.79 25.16 -14.95
C GLU A 218 -15.73 23.62 -15.08
N SER A 219 -14.81 23.03 -15.86
CA SER A 219 -14.86 21.60 -16.18
C SER A 219 -13.52 20.84 -16.17
N LEU A 220 -12.46 21.43 -15.61
CA LEU A 220 -11.18 20.75 -15.42
C LEU A 220 -10.65 20.95 -14.00
N GLU A 221 -10.92 19.94 -13.16
CA GLU A 221 -10.49 19.89 -11.77
C GLU A 221 -8.99 19.60 -11.70
N VAL A 222 -8.22 20.66 -11.58
CA VAL A 222 -6.77 20.64 -11.36
C VAL A 222 -6.45 19.90 -10.05
N GLY A 223 -5.48 18.99 -10.08
CA GLY A 223 -4.94 18.32 -8.89
C GLY A 223 -5.73 17.10 -8.37
N ASN A 224 -6.70 16.57 -9.14
CA ASN A 224 -7.45 15.37 -8.78
C ASN A 224 -6.79 14.07 -9.27
N LEU A 225 -7.06 12.95 -8.58
CA LEU A 225 -6.64 11.63 -9.04
C LEU A 225 -7.48 11.20 -10.27
N PRO A 226 -7.02 10.22 -11.09
CA PRO A 226 -7.82 9.67 -12.17
C PRO A 226 -9.17 9.09 -11.70
N PRO A 227 -10.30 9.37 -12.37
CA PRO A 227 -11.64 8.97 -11.90
C PRO A 227 -11.88 7.44 -11.95
N SER A 228 -11.11 6.73 -12.77
CA SER A 228 -11.11 5.26 -12.89
C SER A 228 -10.27 4.55 -11.83
N LEU A 229 -9.50 5.29 -11.02
CA LEU A 229 -8.58 4.73 -10.03
C LEU A 229 -9.34 3.95 -8.96
N LYS A 230 -9.01 2.66 -8.83
CA LYS A 230 -9.58 1.72 -7.84
C LYS A 230 -8.65 1.51 -6.66
N SER A 231 -7.34 1.60 -6.87
CA SER A 231 -6.32 1.37 -5.84
C SER A 231 -5.18 2.39 -5.93
N LEU A 232 -4.96 3.12 -4.84
CA LEU A 232 -3.81 4.00 -4.65
C LEU A 232 -2.94 3.45 -3.51
N ARG A 233 -1.63 3.31 -3.76
CA ARG A 233 -0.64 2.97 -2.73
C ARG A 233 0.57 3.89 -2.82
N VAL A 234 0.94 4.48 -1.70
CA VAL A 234 2.14 5.31 -1.56
C VAL A 234 2.91 4.84 -0.32
N TYR A 235 4.19 4.55 -0.47
CA TYR A 235 5.05 4.02 0.59
C TYR A 235 6.41 4.72 0.54
N GLY A 236 6.99 5.12 1.67
CA GLY A 236 8.39 5.57 1.74
C GLY A 236 8.70 6.87 0.98
N CYS A 237 7.71 7.74 0.78
CA CYS A 237 7.88 9.01 0.06
C CYS A 237 8.08 10.16 1.04
N SER A 238 9.30 10.32 1.56
CA SER A 238 9.58 11.20 2.70
C SER A 238 9.32 12.69 2.47
N LYS A 239 9.46 13.22 1.24
CA LYS A 239 9.14 14.63 0.89
C LYS A 239 7.70 14.88 0.46
N LEU A 240 6.84 13.86 0.47
CA LEU A 240 5.48 13.99 -0.04
C LEU A 240 4.66 14.90 0.86
N GLU A 241 4.28 16.07 0.36
CA GLU A 241 3.49 17.04 1.15
C GLU A 241 1.98 16.84 0.98
N SER A 242 1.55 16.36 -0.20
CA SER A 242 0.15 16.13 -0.55
C SER A 242 -0.01 15.05 -1.62
N ILE A 243 -1.09 14.28 -1.53
CA ILE A 243 -1.48 13.25 -2.50
C ILE A 243 -2.25 13.86 -3.68
N ALA A 244 -3.21 14.72 -3.35
CA ALA A 244 -4.12 15.41 -4.25
C ALA A 244 -4.76 16.59 -3.48
N GLU A 245 -5.30 17.59 -4.17
CA GLU A 245 -5.98 18.70 -3.49
C GLU A 245 -7.43 18.35 -3.13
N ARG A 246 -8.15 17.74 -4.08
CA ARG A 246 -9.55 17.31 -3.92
C ARG A 246 -9.73 15.90 -4.50
N LEU A 247 -10.81 15.24 -4.11
CA LEU A 247 -11.19 13.91 -4.63
C LEU A 247 -12.66 13.87 -5.07
N ASP A 248 -13.19 14.99 -5.52
CA ASP A 248 -14.63 15.15 -5.77
C ASP A 248 -15.17 14.24 -6.88
N ASN A 249 -14.32 13.88 -7.85
CA ASN A 249 -14.69 13.02 -8.99
C ASN A 249 -14.16 11.58 -8.93
N ASN A 250 -13.48 11.19 -7.84
CA ASN A 250 -12.88 9.85 -7.70
C ASN A 250 -13.89 8.79 -7.26
N THR A 251 -14.91 8.56 -8.09
CA THR A 251 -16.02 7.66 -7.75
C THR A 251 -15.65 6.18 -7.73
N SER A 252 -14.52 5.78 -8.31
CA SER A 252 -14.11 4.37 -8.43
C SER A 252 -13.18 3.86 -7.32
N LEU A 253 -12.64 4.75 -6.47
CA LEU A 253 -11.57 4.37 -5.53
C LEU A 253 -12.10 3.43 -4.46
N GLU A 254 -11.53 2.22 -4.40
CA GLU A 254 -11.92 1.17 -3.45
C GLU A 254 -10.92 1.03 -2.29
N THR A 255 -9.65 1.29 -2.55
CA THR A 255 -8.58 1.17 -1.53
C THR A 255 -7.56 2.30 -1.67
N THR A 256 -7.18 2.88 -0.53
CA THR A 256 -6.07 3.84 -0.43
C THR A 256 -5.14 3.43 0.71
N SER A 257 -3.85 3.44 0.44
CA SER A 257 -2.81 3.15 1.43
C SER A 257 -1.70 4.18 1.32
N VAL A 258 -1.35 4.79 2.44
CA VAL A 258 -0.27 5.75 2.57
C VAL A 258 0.57 5.32 3.76
N ASP A 259 1.85 5.12 3.56
CA ASP A 259 2.73 4.55 4.55
C ASP A 259 4.09 5.24 4.46
N ASP A 260 4.72 5.46 5.61
CA ASP A 260 6.08 6.02 5.70
C ASP A 260 6.28 7.30 4.87
N CYS A 261 5.31 8.23 4.96
CA CYS A 261 5.30 9.52 4.25
C CYS A 261 5.41 10.66 5.27
N GLU A 262 6.60 10.88 5.81
CA GLU A 262 6.82 11.76 6.96
C GLU A 262 6.38 13.22 6.75
N ASN A 263 6.56 13.81 5.56
CA ASN A 263 6.16 15.20 5.27
C ASN A 263 4.69 15.39 4.88
N LEU A 264 3.88 14.33 4.89
CA LEU A 264 2.47 14.44 4.53
C LEU A 264 1.72 15.21 5.60
N LYS A 265 1.32 16.45 5.29
CA LYS A 265 0.66 17.34 6.26
C LYS A 265 -0.85 17.15 6.30
N ASN A 266 -1.45 16.95 5.11
CA ASN A 266 -2.90 16.91 4.93
C ASN A 266 -3.29 15.79 3.97
N LEU A 267 -4.42 15.15 4.26
CA LEU A 267 -5.11 14.31 3.29
C LEU A 267 -5.97 15.16 2.35
N PRO A 268 -6.25 14.69 1.13
CA PRO A 268 -7.08 15.43 0.18
C PRO A 268 -8.48 15.71 0.73
N SER A 269 -9.02 16.87 0.36
CA SER A 269 -10.43 17.17 0.62
C SER A 269 -11.35 16.28 -0.25
N GLY A 270 -12.60 16.09 0.16
CA GLY A 270 -13.55 15.25 -0.58
C GLY A 270 -13.44 13.74 -0.32
N LEU A 271 -12.65 13.26 0.66
CA LEU A 271 -12.61 11.83 1.04
C LEU A 271 -14.00 11.24 1.32
N HIS A 272 -14.91 12.02 1.88
CA HIS A 272 -16.30 11.65 2.15
C HIS A 272 -17.12 11.36 0.88
N ASN A 273 -16.70 11.85 -0.29
CA ASN A 273 -17.37 11.62 -1.58
C ASN A 273 -17.04 10.24 -2.19
N LEU A 274 -16.06 9.51 -1.64
CA LEU A 274 -15.59 8.23 -2.16
C LEU A 274 -16.54 7.07 -1.82
N ARG A 275 -17.67 6.98 -2.52
CA ARG A 275 -18.76 6.01 -2.22
C ARG A 275 -18.38 4.54 -2.40
N GLN A 276 -17.31 4.23 -3.12
CA GLN A 276 -16.83 2.87 -3.34
C GLN A 276 -15.70 2.45 -2.39
N LEU A 277 -15.20 3.37 -1.57
CA LEU A 277 -14.04 3.14 -0.73
C LEU A 277 -14.35 2.09 0.35
N ARG A 278 -13.56 1.03 0.36
CA ARG A 278 -13.68 -0.12 1.28
C ARG A 278 -12.57 -0.15 2.32
N GLY A 279 -11.42 0.42 2.02
CA GLY A 279 -10.24 0.38 2.89
C GLY A 279 -9.42 1.66 2.84
N ILE A 280 -9.12 2.21 4.01
CA ILE A 280 -8.13 3.28 4.20
C ILE A 280 -7.04 2.74 5.12
N THR A 281 -5.79 2.96 4.73
CA THR A 281 -4.62 2.65 5.55
C THR A 281 -3.68 3.85 5.53
N ILE A 282 -3.37 4.38 6.71
CA ILE A 282 -2.43 5.47 6.91
C ILE A 282 -1.48 5.03 8.02
N ARG A 283 -0.19 4.90 7.72
CA ARG A 283 0.83 4.47 8.68
C ARG A 283 2.05 5.37 8.62
N SER A 284 2.73 5.56 9.75
CA SER A 284 4.04 6.25 9.81
C SER A 284 4.07 7.61 9.09
N CYS A 285 2.97 8.37 9.16
CA CYS A 285 2.85 9.70 8.56
C CYS A 285 3.06 10.76 9.65
N GLY A 286 4.31 11.00 10.03
CA GLY A 286 4.69 11.78 11.22
C GLY A 286 4.14 13.21 11.26
N ASN A 287 4.04 13.90 10.12
CA ASN A 287 3.55 15.29 10.05
C ASN A 287 2.06 15.44 9.77
N LEU A 288 1.29 14.34 9.71
CA LEU A 288 -0.14 14.40 9.48
C LEU A 288 -0.84 14.97 10.72
N VAL A 289 -1.44 16.15 10.59
CA VAL A 289 -2.06 16.85 11.74
C VAL A 289 -3.52 16.48 11.92
N SER A 290 -4.29 16.35 10.84
CA SER A 290 -5.74 16.09 10.94
C SER A 290 -6.31 15.43 9.68
N PHE A 291 -7.52 14.87 9.84
CA PHE A 291 -8.35 14.42 8.73
C PHE A 291 -9.18 15.59 8.17
N PRO A 292 -9.58 15.54 6.87
CA PRO A 292 -10.36 16.60 6.26
C PRO A 292 -11.72 16.78 6.94
N GLU A 293 -12.23 18.02 6.98
CA GLU A 293 -13.43 18.38 7.74
C GLU A 293 -14.68 17.57 7.38
N GLY A 294 -14.81 17.16 6.12
CA GLY A 294 -15.94 16.35 5.65
C GLY A 294 -15.95 14.91 6.17
N GLY A 295 -14.90 14.47 6.88
CA GLY A 295 -14.81 13.13 7.45
C GLY A 295 -14.54 12.02 6.43
N LEU A 296 -14.94 10.79 6.79
CA LEU A 296 -14.71 9.58 6.00
C LEU A 296 -16.02 9.05 5.39
N PRO A 297 -15.95 8.31 4.26
CA PRO A 297 -17.15 7.80 3.59
C PRO A 297 -17.82 6.70 4.43
N CYS A 298 -19.09 6.88 4.78
CA CYS A 298 -19.82 5.99 5.69
C CYS A 298 -20.42 4.73 5.01
N ALA A 299 -20.65 4.77 3.69
CA ALA A 299 -21.53 3.81 3.01
C ALA A 299 -20.92 2.42 2.73
N LYS A 300 -19.60 2.33 2.47
CA LYS A 300 -18.94 1.07 2.08
C LYS A 300 -17.60 0.81 2.77
N LEU A 301 -17.13 1.74 3.59
CA LEU A 301 -15.84 1.64 4.26
C LEU A 301 -15.88 0.48 5.27
N ARG A 302 -15.08 -0.56 5.02
CA ARG A 302 -15.01 -1.78 5.85
C ARG A 302 -13.78 -1.84 6.72
N ARG A 303 -12.68 -1.20 6.31
CA ARG A 303 -11.40 -1.22 7.02
C ARG A 303 -10.83 0.18 7.15
N LEU A 304 -10.45 0.56 8.36
CA LEU A 304 -9.71 1.77 8.66
C LEU A 304 -8.51 1.40 9.52
N THR A 305 -7.33 1.74 9.05
CA THR A 305 -6.07 1.57 9.77
C THR A 305 -5.37 2.92 9.84
N ILE A 306 -5.11 3.38 11.06
CA ILE A 306 -4.32 4.58 11.37
C ILE A 306 -3.23 4.10 12.31
N SER A 307 -1.95 4.23 11.94
CA SER A 307 -0.83 3.72 12.74
C SER A 307 0.33 4.73 12.77
N ASP A 308 0.96 4.91 13.93
CA ASP A 308 2.23 5.64 14.07
C ASP A 308 2.23 7.06 13.42
N CYS A 309 1.09 7.77 13.53
CA CYS A 309 0.95 9.16 13.06
C CYS A 309 1.15 10.12 14.24
N GLU A 310 2.41 10.50 14.52
CA GLU A 310 2.80 11.16 15.76
C GLU A 310 2.18 12.54 15.99
N ARG A 311 1.94 13.34 14.95
CA ARG A 311 1.35 14.70 15.07
C ARG A 311 -0.16 14.78 14.90
N LEU A 312 -0.86 13.65 14.73
CA LEU A 312 -2.30 13.61 14.49
C LEU A 312 -3.12 14.14 15.68
N GLU A 313 -3.56 15.39 15.66
CA GLU A 313 -4.28 16.01 16.76
C GLU A 313 -5.67 15.43 17.01
N ALA A 314 -6.34 14.86 16.01
CA ALA A 314 -7.67 14.27 16.20
C ALA A 314 -7.95 13.11 15.24
N LEU A 315 -8.78 12.17 15.71
CA LEU A 315 -9.36 11.13 14.86
C LEU A 315 -10.40 11.72 13.89
N PRO A 316 -10.75 11.00 12.80
CA PRO A 316 -11.73 11.49 11.84
C PRO A 316 -13.08 11.78 12.51
N LYS A 317 -13.64 12.96 12.23
CA LYS A 317 -14.96 13.36 12.72
C LYS A 317 -16.03 12.35 12.33
N GLY A 318 -16.97 12.10 13.23
CA GLY A 318 -18.10 11.22 12.93
C GLY A 318 -17.73 9.75 12.76
N LEU A 319 -16.69 9.26 13.43
CA LEU A 319 -16.25 7.86 13.35
C LEU A 319 -17.38 6.86 13.69
N HIS A 320 -18.28 7.24 14.60
CA HIS A 320 -19.50 6.51 14.96
C HIS A 320 -20.46 6.30 13.78
N ASN A 321 -20.45 7.18 12.78
CA ASN A 321 -21.31 7.11 11.58
C ASN A 321 -20.82 6.09 10.54
N LEU A 322 -19.66 5.48 10.75
CA LEU A 322 -19.10 4.46 9.85
C LEU A 322 -19.78 3.11 10.07
N THR A 323 -21.08 3.03 9.77
CA THR A 323 -21.94 1.86 10.01
C THR A 323 -21.51 0.60 9.25
N SER A 324 -20.75 0.74 8.16
CA SER A 324 -20.21 -0.39 7.39
C SER A 324 -18.83 -0.87 7.88
N LEU A 325 -18.22 -0.18 8.85
CA LEU A 325 -16.87 -0.47 9.30
C LEU A 325 -16.83 -1.80 10.07
N GLN A 326 -15.99 -2.71 9.59
CA GLN A 326 -15.83 -4.06 10.16
C GLN A 326 -14.49 -4.21 10.87
N LYS A 327 -13.44 -3.51 10.43
CA LYS A 327 -12.13 -3.54 11.07
C LYS A 327 -11.64 -2.13 11.33
N LEU A 328 -11.29 -1.85 12.58
CA LEU A 328 -10.68 -0.61 13.01
C LEU A 328 -9.36 -0.91 13.69
N THR A 329 -8.29 -0.32 13.19
CA THR A 329 -6.96 -0.36 13.81
C THR A 329 -6.49 1.06 14.04
N ILE A 330 -6.23 1.40 15.30
CA ILE A 330 -5.67 2.67 15.71
C ILE A 330 -4.44 2.36 16.55
N ARG A 331 -3.26 2.70 16.05
CA ARG A 331 -1.98 2.62 16.74
C ARG A 331 -1.35 4.00 16.72
N ARG A 332 -0.84 4.51 17.83
CA ARG A 332 -0.15 5.80 17.81
C ARG A 332 1.05 5.78 18.75
N GLY A 333 2.13 6.45 18.33
CA GLY A 333 3.31 6.71 19.16
C GLY A 333 3.25 8.02 19.96
N GLY A 334 2.06 8.59 20.20
CA GLY A 334 1.91 9.86 20.92
C GLY A 334 0.49 10.12 21.46
N GLU A 335 0.32 11.14 22.31
CA GLU A 335 -0.95 11.46 23.00
C GLU A 335 -2.06 11.87 22.01
N LEU A 336 -3.16 11.12 21.95
CA LEU A 336 -4.41 11.49 21.25
C LEU A 336 -5.36 12.15 22.26
N PRO A 337 -6.03 13.26 21.92
CA PRO A 337 -7.17 13.70 22.71
C PRO A 337 -8.31 12.68 22.62
N SER A 338 -9.17 12.72 23.64
CA SER A 338 -10.34 11.85 23.81
C SER A 338 -11.21 11.74 22.55
N LEU A 339 -11.92 10.62 22.39
CA LEU A 339 -12.94 10.44 21.36
C LEU A 339 -14.04 11.52 21.47
N GLU A 340 -14.62 11.92 20.32
CA GLU A 340 -15.84 12.74 20.27
C GLU A 340 -17.00 12.11 21.06
N GLU A 341 -18.02 12.89 21.46
CA GLU A 341 -19.15 12.47 22.33
C GLU A 341 -19.89 11.19 21.91
N ASP A 342 -19.79 10.77 20.65
CA ASP A 342 -20.55 9.64 20.11
C ASP A 342 -19.75 8.31 20.02
N GLY A 343 -18.43 8.35 20.26
CA GLY A 343 -17.58 7.17 20.37
C GLY A 343 -17.26 6.41 19.07
N LEU A 344 -17.04 5.08 19.19
CA LEU A 344 -16.63 4.18 18.10
C LEU A 344 -17.85 3.51 17.43
N PRO A 345 -17.73 3.08 16.15
CA PRO A 345 -18.81 2.36 15.46
C PRO A 345 -19.06 0.98 16.05
N THR A 346 -20.33 0.58 16.17
CA THR A 346 -20.73 -0.65 16.89
C THR A 346 -20.69 -1.94 16.04
N ASN A 347 -20.67 -1.82 14.70
CA ASN A 347 -20.69 -2.97 13.77
C ASN A 347 -19.30 -3.61 13.52
N LEU A 348 -18.33 -3.30 14.37
CA LEU A 348 -16.96 -3.81 14.27
C LEU A 348 -16.91 -5.32 14.53
N GLN A 349 -16.11 -6.01 13.71
CA GLN A 349 -15.73 -7.41 13.87
C GLN A 349 -14.33 -7.56 14.46
N SER A 350 -13.45 -6.60 14.18
CA SER A 350 -12.08 -6.54 14.71
C SER A 350 -11.80 -5.11 15.16
N LEU A 351 -11.44 -4.96 16.44
CA LEU A 351 -11.05 -3.70 17.05
C LEU A 351 -9.64 -3.86 17.59
N ASN A 352 -8.74 -3.05 17.07
CA ASN A 352 -7.35 -3.04 17.47
C ASN A 352 -6.94 -1.63 17.91
N ILE A 353 -6.65 -1.43 19.20
CA ILE A 353 -6.25 -0.13 19.77
C ILE A 353 -4.92 -0.29 20.48
N TRP A 354 -3.88 0.37 19.95
CA TRP A 354 -2.51 0.31 20.42
C TRP A 354 -2.07 1.66 20.96
N GLY A 355 -1.44 1.65 22.12
CA GLY A 355 -0.69 2.79 22.63
C GLY A 355 -1.50 4.01 23.08
N ASN A 356 -2.81 3.87 23.32
CA ASN A 356 -3.69 5.01 23.53
C ASN A 356 -4.61 4.88 24.75
N MET A 357 -4.07 5.24 25.91
CA MET A 357 -4.80 5.19 27.18
C MET A 357 -5.91 6.23 27.30
N GLU A 358 -5.86 7.36 26.58
CA GLU A 358 -6.92 8.37 26.61
C GLU A 358 -8.20 7.88 25.92
N ILE A 359 -8.10 7.10 24.85
CA ILE A 359 -9.27 6.40 24.28
C ILE A 359 -9.86 5.46 25.31
N TRP A 360 -9.03 4.69 26.02
CA TRP A 360 -9.48 3.76 27.06
C TRP A 360 -10.14 4.49 28.24
N LYS A 361 -9.51 5.53 28.79
CA LYS A 361 -10.05 6.36 29.86
C LYS A 361 -11.37 6.99 29.44
N SER A 362 -11.42 7.62 28.26
CA SER A 362 -12.64 8.25 27.74
C SER A 362 -13.77 7.25 27.56
N MET A 363 -13.46 6.03 27.09
CA MET A 363 -14.45 4.98 26.92
C MET A 363 -15.03 4.52 28.25
N ILE A 364 -14.21 4.46 29.29
CA ILE A 364 -14.60 4.06 30.65
C ILE A 364 -15.39 5.18 31.35
N GLU A 365 -14.86 6.41 31.36
CA GLU A 365 -15.48 7.57 32.01
C GLU A 365 -16.87 7.89 31.44
N ARG A 366 -17.07 7.65 30.14
CA ARG A 366 -18.35 7.87 29.45
C ARG A 366 -19.26 6.64 29.48
N GLY A 367 -18.87 5.55 30.15
CA GLY A 367 -19.66 4.34 30.28
C GLY A 367 -19.85 3.56 28.98
N TRP A 368 -18.97 3.75 27.99
CA TRP A 368 -18.99 3.03 26.72
C TRP A 368 -18.33 1.67 26.87
N GLY A 369 -18.99 0.76 27.58
CA GLY A 369 -18.48 -0.62 27.68
C GLY A 369 -18.42 -1.31 26.31
N PHE A 370 -17.50 -2.27 26.20
CA PHE A 370 -17.32 -3.06 24.98
C PHE A 370 -18.56 -3.88 24.59
N HIS A 371 -19.49 -4.11 25.51
CA HIS A 371 -20.78 -4.74 25.26
C HIS A 371 -21.58 -4.11 24.10
N ARG A 372 -21.31 -2.84 23.76
CA ARG A 372 -21.93 -2.17 22.61
C ARG A 372 -21.50 -2.76 21.25
N PHE A 373 -20.36 -3.44 21.19
CA PHE A 373 -19.86 -4.06 19.96
C PHE A 373 -20.39 -5.49 19.81
N SER A 374 -21.69 -5.62 19.54
CA SER A 374 -22.37 -6.92 19.45
C SER A 374 -21.81 -7.86 18.37
N SER A 375 -21.09 -7.34 17.38
CA SER A 375 -20.49 -8.11 16.28
C SER A 375 -18.99 -8.39 16.47
N LEU A 376 -18.38 -7.94 17.57
CA LEU A 376 -16.93 -7.98 17.77
C LEU A 376 -16.45 -9.41 17.99
N ARG A 377 -15.54 -9.86 17.15
CA ARG A 377 -14.93 -11.21 17.20
C ARG A 377 -13.50 -11.17 17.72
N GLU A 378 -12.79 -10.09 17.41
CA GLU A 378 -11.40 -9.91 17.76
C GLU A 378 -11.22 -8.56 18.45
N LEU A 379 -10.62 -8.59 19.63
CA LEU A 379 -10.23 -7.42 20.39
C LEU A 379 -8.74 -7.51 20.71
N ILE A 380 -7.98 -6.54 20.23
CA ILE A 380 -6.56 -6.39 20.55
C ILE A 380 -6.40 -5.09 21.32
N ILE A 381 -5.89 -5.22 22.54
CA ILE A 381 -5.59 -4.10 23.44
C ILE A 381 -4.11 -4.12 23.80
N GLN A 382 -3.47 -2.97 23.72
CA GLN A 382 -2.08 -2.78 24.12
C GLN A 382 -1.97 -1.58 25.07
N GLY A 383 -1.26 -1.73 26.19
CA GLY A 383 -0.90 -0.63 27.08
C GLY A 383 0.26 0.20 26.50
N CYS A 384 0.47 1.43 26.98
CA CYS A 384 1.54 2.29 26.45
C CYS A 384 2.48 2.91 27.50
N ASP A 385 2.13 2.94 28.79
CA ASP A 385 2.87 3.73 29.76
C ASP A 385 3.05 3.01 31.11
N ASP A 386 4.19 3.27 31.77
CA ASP A 386 4.50 2.81 33.13
C ASP A 386 3.55 3.41 34.19
N ASP A 387 2.87 4.52 33.87
CA ASP A 387 1.90 5.20 34.76
C ASP A 387 0.46 4.65 34.64
N THR A 388 0.27 3.55 33.91
CA THR A 388 -1.05 2.96 33.65
C THR A 388 -1.76 2.52 34.94
N VAL A 389 -2.92 3.12 35.28
CA VAL A 389 -3.74 2.77 36.47
C VAL A 389 -4.53 1.45 36.29
N MET A 390 -4.45 0.81 35.12
CA MET A 390 -5.21 -0.42 34.82
C MET A 390 -4.62 -1.63 35.54
N VAL A 391 -5.05 -1.84 36.80
CA VAL A 391 -4.68 -3.00 37.63
C VAL A 391 -5.52 -4.25 37.35
N SER A 392 -6.71 -4.11 36.74
CA SER A 392 -7.55 -5.23 36.34
C SER A 392 -8.16 -5.04 34.96
N PHE A 393 -8.38 -6.15 34.24
CA PHE A 393 -9.05 -6.13 32.94
C PHE A 393 -10.11 -7.23 32.81
N PRO A 394 -11.32 -6.93 32.31
CA PRO A 394 -11.88 -5.60 32.05
C PRO A 394 -11.97 -4.74 33.32
N LEU A 395 -11.89 -3.41 33.16
CA LEU A 395 -11.90 -2.48 34.30
C LEU A 395 -13.24 -2.55 35.06
N GLU A 396 -13.16 -2.56 36.38
CA GLU A 396 -14.32 -2.52 37.28
C GLU A 396 -14.70 -1.06 37.55
N ASP A 397 -15.91 -0.64 37.14
CA ASP A 397 -16.40 0.69 37.47
C ASP A 397 -16.81 0.72 38.95
N LYS A 398 -16.01 1.40 39.77
CA LYS A 398 -16.28 1.61 41.19
C LYS A 398 -17.61 2.36 41.46
N ARG A 399 -18.16 3.09 40.48
CA ARG A 399 -19.43 3.82 40.60
C ARG A 399 -20.65 2.96 40.27
N LEU A 400 -20.53 2.05 39.31
CA LEU A 400 -21.61 1.13 38.90
C LEU A 400 -21.59 -0.21 39.64
N GLY A 401 -20.54 -0.51 40.40
CA GLY A 401 -20.40 -1.76 41.14
C GLY A 401 -20.34 -3.01 40.24
N THR A 402 -20.10 -2.83 38.94
CA THR A 402 -20.09 -3.89 37.93
C THR A 402 -18.96 -3.65 36.92
N ALA A 403 -18.28 -4.73 36.51
CA ALA A 403 -17.26 -4.69 35.47
C ALA A 403 -17.88 -4.28 34.12
N LEU A 404 -17.17 -3.48 33.32
CA LEU A 404 -17.59 -3.17 31.95
C LEU A 404 -17.56 -4.47 31.12
N PRO A 405 -18.72 -5.03 30.72
CA PRO A 405 -18.74 -6.36 30.14
C PRO A 405 -18.15 -6.34 28.74
N LEU A 406 -17.36 -7.37 28.44
CA LEU A 406 -16.92 -7.70 27.09
C LEU A 406 -18.10 -8.25 26.27
N PRO A 407 -18.11 -8.09 24.94
CA PRO A 407 -19.21 -8.56 24.11
C PRO A 407 -19.19 -10.09 24.04
N ALA A 408 -20.37 -10.72 24.16
CA ALA A 408 -20.51 -12.17 24.12
C ALA A 408 -20.12 -12.81 22.77
N SER A 409 -20.00 -12.02 21.71
CA SER A 409 -19.54 -12.46 20.39
C SER A 409 -18.02 -12.59 20.26
N LEU A 410 -17.26 -12.17 21.28
CA LEU A 410 -15.81 -12.17 21.26
C LEU A 410 -15.25 -13.58 21.18
N THR A 411 -14.40 -13.81 20.18
CA THR A 411 -13.76 -15.11 19.92
C THR A 411 -12.26 -15.10 20.21
N SER A 412 -11.61 -13.95 20.06
CA SER A 412 -10.19 -13.77 20.29
C SER A 412 -9.93 -12.48 21.06
N LEU A 413 -9.17 -12.59 22.14
CA LEU A 413 -8.74 -11.48 22.98
C LEU A 413 -7.22 -11.47 23.10
N TRP A 414 -6.62 -10.32 22.76
CA TRP A 414 -5.19 -10.08 22.93
C TRP A 414 -4.99 -8.94 23.93
N ILE A 415 -4.20 -9.19 24.96
CA ILE A 415 -3.81 -8.23 25.98
C ILE A 415 -2.29 -8.13 25.95
N GLN A 416 -1.77 -6.97 25.55
CA GLN A 416 -0.35 -6.76 25.29
C GLN A 416 0.19 -5.56 26.07
N ASP A 417 1.45 -5.62 26.51
CA ASP A 417 2.23 -4.51 27.05
C ASP A 417 1.51 -3.73 28.17
N PHE A 418 0.95 -4.44 29.16
CA PHE A 418 0.34 -3.82 30.34
C PHE A 418 1.23 -3.97 31.58
N PRO A 419 2.11 -2.98 31.88
CA PRO A 419 3.10 -3.10 32.96
C PRO A 419 2.48 -3.17 34.37
N ASN A 420 1.27 -2.64 34.54
CA ASN A 420 0.57 -2.56 35.85
C ASN A 420 -0.63 -3.51 36.00
N LEU A 421 -0.95 -4.32 34.98
CA LEU A 421 -2.06 -5.25 35.06
C LEU A 421 -1.75 -6.36 36.07
N GLU A 422 -2.53 -6.45 37.14
CA GLU A 422 -2.34 -7.44 38.21
C GLU A 422 -3.29 -8.63 38.11
N ARG A 423 -4.50 -8.44 37.54
CA ARG A 423 -5.53 -9.48 37.51
C ARG A 423 -6.45 -9.42 36.30
N LEU A 424 -6.97 -10.57 35.88
CA LEU A 424 -8.12 -10.65 34.97
C LEU A 424 -9.42 -10.74 35.79
N SER A 425 -10.40 -9.90 35.45
CA SER A 425 -11.67 -9.79 36.17
C SER A 425 -12.59 -10.98 35.85
N SER A 426 -13.52 -11.30 36.77
CA SER A 426 -14.41 -12.47 36.63
C SER A 426 -15.35 -12.42 35.43
N SER A 427 -15.59 -11.23 34.86
CA SER A 427 -16.43 -11.07 33.66
C SER A 427 -15.89 -11.80 32.43
N ILE A 428 -14.59 -12.12 32.40
CA ILE A 428 -14.03 -12.89 31.29
C ILE A 428 -14.58 -14.32 31.26
N VAL A 429 -14.91 -14.89 32.42
CA VAL A 429 -15.37 -16.28 32.59
C VAL A 429 -16.69 -16.55 31.88
N ASP A 430 -17.54 -15.53 31.78
CA ASP A 430 -18.88 -15.64 31.20
C ASP A 430 -18.85 -15.65 29.65
N LEU A 431 -17.68 -15.47 29.02
CA LEU A 431 -17.52 -15.43 27.57
C LEU A 431 -17.57 -16.83 26.93
N GLN A 432 -18.76 -17.29 26.57
CA GLN A 432 -19.01 -18.62 26.00
C GLN A 432 -18.42 -18.85 24.59
N ASN A 433 -18.02 -17.79 23.89
CA ASN A 433 -17.47 -17.87 22.54
C ASN A 433 -15.96 -17.61 22.49
N LEU A 434 -15.33 -17.28 23.62
CA LEU A 434 -13.90 -16.97 23.64
C LEU A 434 -13.11 -18.25 23.43
N THR A 435 -12.44 -18.34 22.29
CA THR A 435 -11.66 -19.52 21.87
C THR A 435 -10.17 -19.27 21.96
N HIS A 436 -9.72 -18.02 21.84
CA HIS A 436 -8.30 -17.68 21.90
C HIS A 436 -8.04 -16.52 22.88
N LEU A 437 -7.11 -16.73 23.81
CA LEU A 437 -6.64 -15.72 24.75
C LEU A 437 -5.12 -15.59 24.63
N TYR A 438 -4.65 -14.39 24.32
CA TYR A 438 -3.24 -14.06 24.19
C TYR A 438 -2.87 -13.01 25.23
N LEU A 439 -1.86 -13.30 26.04
CA LEU A 439 -1.29 -12.41 27.05
C LEU A 439 0.17 -12.20 26.70
N TYR A 440 0.57 -10.95 26.43
CA TYR A 440 1.92 -10.60 26.05
C TYR A 440 2.43 -9.45 26.93
N ASP A 441 3.65 -9.58 27.44
CA ASP A 441 4.36 -8.53 28.20
C ASP A 441 3.51 -7.85 29.28
N CYS A 442 2.93 -8.67 30.17
CA CYS A 442 2.16 -8.22 31.33
C CYS A 442 2.90 -8.60 32.62
N PRO A 443 3.98 -7.91 33.00
CA PRO A 443 4.92 -8.36 34.02
C PRO A 443 4.33 -8.46 35.43
N LYS A 444 3.31 -7.65 35.77
CA LYS A 444 2.67 -7.66 37.09
C LYS A 444 1.45 -8.59 37.18
N LEU A 445 1.08 -9.30 36.12
CA LEU A 445 -0.12 -10.13 36.09
C LEU A 445 0.07 -11.33 37.02
N LYS A 446 -0.72 -11.38 38.11
CA LYS A 446 -0.60 -12.36 39.19
C LYS A 446 -1.81 -13.25 39.33
N TYR A 447 -3.00 -12.78 38.93
CA TYR A 447 -4.25 -13.45 39.28
C TYR A 447 -5.15 -13.67 38.06
N PHE A 448 -5.48 -14.94 37.83
CA PHE A 448 -6.65 -15.31 37.04
C PHE A 448 -7.92 -15.28 37.92
N PRO A 449 -9.12 -15.25 37.31
CA PRO A 449 -10.37 -15.31 38.05
C PRO A 449 -10.46 -16.58 38.90
N GLU A 450 -11.04 -16.48 40.10
CA GLU A 450 -11.18 -17.63 41.01
C GLU A 450 -11.97 -18.80 40.39
N LYS A 451 -12.92 -18.49 39.51
CA LYS A 451 -13.72 -19.49 38.77
C LYS A 451 -13.00 -20.12 37.57
N GLY A 452 -11.75 -19.75 37.32
CA GLY A 452 -10.96 -20.22 36.17
C GLY A 452 -11.09 -19.35 34.93
N LEU A 453 -10.61 -19.88 33.80
CA LEU A 453 -10.74 -19.28 32.47
C LEU A 453 -12.00 -19.81 31.77
N PRO A 454 -12.47 -19.17 30.67
CA PRO A 454 -13.64 -19.63 29.94
C PRO A 454 -13.53 -21.09 29.51
N SER A 455 -14.63 -21.84 29.65
CA SER A 455 -14.69 -23.25 29.25
C SER A 455 -14.60 -23.47 27.73
N SER A 456 -14.89 -22.44 26.94
CA SER A 456 -14.80 -22.46 25.46
C SER A 456 -13.39 -22.26 24.93
N LEU A 457 -12.41 -22.01 25.80
CA LEU A 457 -11.06 -21.63 25.41
C LEU A 457 -10.33 -22.81 24.76
N LEU A 458 -9.91 -22.64 23.51
CA LEU A 458 -9.17 -23.63 22.73
C LEU A 458 -7.67 -23.38 22.78
N GLN A 459 -7.27 -22.11 22.87
CA GLN A 459 -5.88 -21.69 22.88
C GLN A 459 -5.62 -20.59 23.93
N LEU A 460 -4.55 -20.79 24.71
CA LEU A 460 -3.99 -19.79 25.61
C LEU A 460 -2.50 -19.61 25.29
N GLN A 461 -2.08 -18.37 25.02
CA GLN A 461 -0.66 -18.03 24.90
C GLN A 461 -0.29 -16.99 25.94
N ILE A 462 0.81 -17.23 26.66
CA ILE A 462 1.35 -16.34 27.68
C ILE A 462 2.81 -16.09 27.37
N TRP A 463 3.16 -14.87 26.99
CA TRP A 463 4.54 -14.50 26.66
C TRP A 463 4.99 -13.31 27.50
N SER A 464 6.21 -13.35 28.03
CA SER A 464 6.80 -12.28 28.85
C SER A 464 5.92 -11.89 30.05
N CYS A 465 5.26 -12.86 30.69
CA CYS A 465 4.41 -12.64 31.88
C CYS A 465 4.91 -13.49 33.07
N PRO A 466 6.06 -13.15 33.68
CA PRO A 466 6.79 -14.03 34.60
C PRO A 466 5.99 -14.48 35.82
N LEU A 467 5.14 -13.61 36.39
CA LEU A 467 4.41 -13.93 37.63
C LEU A 467 3.25 -14.91 37.42
N ILE A 468 2.56 -14.84 36.27
CA ILE A 468 1.49 -15.77 35.94
C ILE A 468 2.06 -17.07 35.39
N GLU A 469 3.12 -16.99 34.59
CA GLU A 469 3.90 -18.15 34.13
C GLU A 469 4.30 -19.02 35.32
N GLU A 470 4.87 -18.42 36.38
CA GLU A 470 5.31 -19.15 37.57
C GLU A 470 4.19 -20.00 38.19
N LYS A 471 2.96 -19.45 38.19
CA LYS A 471 1.76 -20.08 38.73
C LYS A 471 1.13 -21.10 37.78
N CYS A 472 1.44 -21.05 36.49
CA CYS A 472 0.90 -21.94 35.46
C CYS A 472 1.77 -23.19 35.20
N ARG A 473 2.86 -23.38 35.97
CA ARG A 473 3.79 -24.52 35.80
C ARG A 473 3.13 -25.89 36.06
N LYS A 474 3.49 -26.89 35.26
CA LYS A 474 3.06 -28.31 35.39
C LYS A 474 3.43 -28.93 36.74
N ASP A 475 4.57 -28.55 37.30
CA ASP A 475 5.10 -29.10 38.56
C ASP A 475 4.55 -28.39 39.81
N GLY A 476 3.22 -28.37 39.96
CA GLY A 476 2.56 -27.83 41.16
C GLY A 476 2.27 -26.32 41.13
N GLY A 477 2.16 -25.73 39.94
CA GLY A 477 1.67 -24.37 39.77
C GLY A 477 0.22 -24.21 40.26
N GLN A 478 -0.06 -23.12 40.97
CA GLN A 478 -1.37 -22.81 41.55
C GLN A 478 -2.53 -22.86 40.53
N TYR A 479 -2.25 -22.56 39.26
CA TYR A 479 -3.24 -22.47 38.19
C TYR A 479 -3.20 -23.64 37.21
N TRP A 480 -2.36 -24.65 37.43
CA TRP A 480 -2.24 -25.79 36.52
C TRP A 480 -3.60 -26.45 36.21
N ASP A 481 -4.38 -26.74 37.26
CA ASP A 481 -5.69 -27.39 37.11
C ASP A 481 -6.67 -26.54 36.26
N LEU A 482 -6.53 -25.21 36.27
CA LEU A 482 -7.34 -24.28 35.48
C LEU A 482 -6.98 -24.28 33.99
N LEU A 483 -5.86 -24.90 33.60
CA LEU A 483 -5.39 -24.96 32.23
C LEU A 483 -5.69 -26.30 31.55
N THR A 484 -5.97 -27.36 32.34
CA THR A 484 -6.10 -28.74 31.85
C THR A 484 -7.23 -28.96 30.85
N HIS A 485 -8.26 -28.10 30.86
CA HIS A 485 -9.36 -28.17 29.89
C HIS A 485 -9.03 -27.52 28.54
N ILE A 486 -7.93 -26.76 28.45
CA ILE A 486 -7.53 -26.00 27.25
C ILE A 486 -6.63 -26.90 26.39
N PRO A 487 -7.03 -27.23 25.14
CA PRO A 487 -6.25 -28.13 24.27
C PRO A 487 -4.84 -27.64 23.93
N SER A 488 -4.66 -26.32 23.81
CA SER A 488 -3.42 -25.72 23.29
C SER A 488 -2.96 -24.60 24.20
N VAL A 489 -1.90 -24.83 24.96
CA VAL A 489 -1.34 -23.81 25.85
C VAL A 489 0.16 -23.66 25.59
N ALA A 490 0.58 -22.43 25.30
CA ALA A 490 1.98 -22.06 25.11
C ALA A 490 2.39 -20.98 26.12
N ILE A 491 3.55 -21.17 26.76
CA ILE A 491 4.16 -20.20 27.68
C ILE A 491 5.62 -19.99 27.27
N ASP A 492 6.02 -18.75 26.99
CA ASP A 492 7.37 -18.36 26.50
C ASP A 492 7.96 -19.36 25.47
N ASP A 493 7.25 -19.49 24.35
CA ASP A 493 7.56 -20.38 23.22
C ASP A 493 7.60 -21.89 23.53
N LYS A 494 7.10 -22.32 24.70
CA LYS A 494 7.00 -23.75 25.08
C LYS A 494 5.56 -24.20 25.19
N TRP A 495 5.23 -25.28 24.48
CA TRP A 495 3.95 -25.98 24.65
C TRP A 495 3.98 -26.79 25.94
N ILE A 496 3.01 -26.58 26.83
CA ILE A 496 3.03 -27.24 28.16
C ILE A 496 2.50 -28.69 28.15
N PHE A 497 1.87 -29.10 27.04
CA PHE A 497 1.31 -30.45 26.87
C PHE A 497 2.07 -31.32 25.87
N ASP A 498 3.01 -30.75 25.11
CA ASP A 498 3.89 -31.51 24.22
C ASP A 498 5.19 -31.81 24.99
N ASP A 499 5.37 -33.07 25.41
CA ASP A 499 6.60 -33.59 26.05
C ASP A 499 7.75 -33.76 25.04
#